data_AF-A0A961IJH2-F1
#
_entry.id   AF-A0A961IJH2-F1
#
_cell.length_a   1.000
_cell.length_b   1.000
_cell.length_c   1.000
_cell.angle_alpha   90.00
_cell.angle_beta   90.00
_cell.angle_gamma   90.00
#
_symmetry.space_group_name_H-M   'P 1'
#
loop_
_entity.id
_entity.type
_entity.pdbx_description
1 polymer ?
#
loop_
_entity_poly.entity_id
_entity_poly.type
_entity_poly.pdbx_seq_one_letter_code
_entity_poly.pdbx_strand_id
1 'polypeptide(L)'
;MANLTVEDKEYLQPEMVRGGKQYSSVNDDVVRPIDSFPTKLWWGAFSVALVLLTLLFVELGYLISAGIGIVGVNIPVGWGTFIINFVFW
;
A
#
# COMPACT_ATOMS: atom_id res chain seq x y z
N MET A 1 -22.47 35.35 -16.80
CA MET A 1 -21.46 34.28 -16.63
C MET A 1 -20.11 34.96 -16.52
N ALA A 2 -19.41 34.81 -15.38
CA ALA A 2 -18.11 35.46 -15.19
C ALA A 2 -17.07 34.83 -16.12
N ASN A 3 -16.27 35.65 -16.80
CA ASN A 3 -15.22 35.18 -17.70
C ASN A 3 -13.93 35.01 -16.87
N LEU A 4 -13.65 33.77 -16.47
CA LEU A 4 -12.51 33.43 -15.62
C LEU A 4 -11.18 33.62 -16.37
N THR A 5 -10.17 34.16 -15.70
CA THR A 5 -8.80 34.23 -16.24
C THR A 5 -8.20 32.82 -16.36
N VAL A 6 -7.11 32.68 -17.12
CA VAL A 6 -6.41 31.38 -17.24
C VAL A 6 -5.88 30.92 -15.88
N GLU A 7 -5.37 31.85 -15.07
CA GLU A 7 -4.91 31.59 -13.71
C GLU A 7 -6.07 31.13 -12.80
N ASP A 8 -7.23 31.79 -12.89
CA ASP A 8 -8.42 31.36 -12.12
C ASP A 8 -8.87 29.95 -12.51
N LYS A 9 -8.81 29.61 -13.81
CA LYS A 9 -9.16 28.26 -14.30
C LYS A 9 -8.17 27.22 -13.82
N GLU A 10 -6.87 27.52 -13.79
CA GLU A 10 -5.83 26.61 -13.30
C GLU A 10 -5.90 26.42 -11.79
N TYR A 11 -6.23 27.46 -11.02
CA TYR A 11 -6.45 27.33 -9.57
C TYR A 11 -7.68 26.46 -9.25
N LEU A 12 -8.77 26.63 -10.00
CA LEU A 12 -9.99 25.85 -9.82
C LEU A 12 -9.88 24.43 -10.41
N GLN A 13 -9.06 24.25 -11.45
CA GLN A 13 -8.89 23.00 -12.20
C GLN A 13 -7.41 22.82 -12.58
N PRO A 14 -6.55 22.44 -11.63
CA PRO A 14 -5.15 22.23 -11.93
C PRO A 14 -4.96 21.10 -12.93
N GLU A 15 -3.92 21.20 -13.77
CA GLU A 15 -3.58 20.16 -14.74
C GLU A 15 -3.14 18.88 -14.02
N MET A 16 -4.00 17.85 -14.04
CA MET A 16 -3.73 16.56 -13.39
C MET A 16 -2.89 15.61 -14.25
N VAL A 17 -2.88 15.81 -15.58
CA VAL A 17 -2.20 14.93 -16.53
C VAL A 17 -1.30 15.77 -17.41
N ARG A 18 0.01 15.64 -17.18
CA ARG A 18 1.02 16.40 -17.92
C ARG A 18 1.38 15.74 -19.24
N GLY A 19 1.88 16.54 -20.17
CA GLY A 19 2.54 16.06 -21.40
C GLY A 19 1.57 15.77 -22.55
N GLY A 20 0.35 16.30 -22.52
CA GLY A 20 -0.57 16.27 -23.67
C GLY A 20 -0.90 14.87 -24.19
N LYS A 21 -1.03 13.90 -23.28
CA LYS A 21 -1.29 12.49 -23.64
C LYS A 21 -2.62 12.35 -24.37
N GLN A 22 -2.63 11.56 -25.45
CA GLN A 22 -3.86 11.11 -26.08
C GLN A 22 -4.46 9.92 -25.32
N TYR A 23 -5.75 9.66 -25.51
CA TYR A 23 -6.44 8.56 -24.85
C TYR A 23 -5.78 7.19 -25.09
N SER A 24 -5.31 6.93 -26.31
CA SER A 24 -4.57 5.69 -26.62
C SER A 24 -3.28 5.55 -25.82
N SER A 25 -2.54 6.64 -25.66
CA SER A 25 -1.29 6.65 -24.87
C SER A 25 -1.53 6.31 -23.40
N VAL A 26 -2.66 6.76 -22.84
CA VAL A 26 -3.04 6.41 -21.45
C VAL A 26 -3.33 4.92 -21.34
N ASN A 27 -4.05 4.35 -22.31
CA ASN A 27 -4.32 2.92 -22.35
C ASN A 27 -3.02 2.11 -22.39
N ASP A 28 -2.11 2.47 -23.30
CA ASP A 28 -0.84 1.78 -23.48
C ASP A 28 0.03 1.84 -22.20
N ASP A 29 0.09 3.00 -21.55
CA ASP A 29 0.85 3.18 -20.30
C ASP A 29 0.30 2.34 -19.14
N VAL A 30 -1.03 2.23 -19.01
CA VAL A 30 -1.69 1.48 -17.92
C VAL A 30 -1.62 -0.02 -18.15
N VAL A 31 -1.77 -0.48 -19.39
CA VAL A 31 -1.78 -1.91 -19.74
C VAL A 31 -0.36 -2.49 -19.75
N ARG A 32 0.65 -1.68 -20.09
CA ARG A 32 2.03 -2.15 -20.25
C ARG A 32 2.60 -2.96 -19.07
N PRO A 33 2.42 -2.61 -17.79
CA PRO A 33 2.88 -3.43 -16.67
C PRO A 33 2.18 -4.79 -16.57
N ILE A 34 0.95 -4.91 -17.06
CA ILE A 34 0.13 -6.13 -17.04
C ILE A 34 0.58 -7.09 -18.14
N ASP A 35 0.84 -6.57 -19.34
CA ASP A 35 1.29 -7.38 -20.49
C ASP A 35 2.77 -7.77 -20.42
N SER A 36 3.55 -7.08 -19.57
CA SER A 36 4.97 -7.37 -19.39
C SER A 36 5.22 -8.45 -18.32
N PHE A 37 6.18 -9.34 -18.57
CA PHE A 37 6.58 -10.30 -17.54
C PHE A 37 7.24 -9.58 -16.34
N PRO A 38 6.95 -9.98 -15.09
CA PRO A 38 7.50 -9.30 -13.92
C PRO A 38 9.04 -9.32 -13.90
N THR A 39 9.62 -8.19 -13.52
CA THR A 39 11.08 -8.01 -13.48
C THR A 39 11.71 -8.79 -12.33
N LYS A 40 13.04 -8.97 -12.37
CA LYS A 40 13.79 -9.56 -11.25
C LYS A 40 13.60 -8.80 -9.93
N LEU A 41 13.47 -7.47 -9.99
CA LEU A 41 13.21 -6.64 -8.81
C LEU A 41 11.82 -6.91 -8.24
N TRP A 42 10.81 -7.07 -9.11
CA TRP A 42 9.47 -7.44 -8.67
C TRP A 42 9.47 -8.79 -7.94
N TRP A 43 10.14 -9.79 -8.51
CA TRP A 43 10.28 -11.11 -7.86
C TRP A 43 11.05 -11.03 -6.55
N GLY A 44 12.11 -10.23 -6.47
CA GLY A 44 12.85 -10.01 -5.23
C GLY A 44 11.97 -9.40 -4.13
N ALA A 45 11.22 -8.35 -4.44
CA ALA A 45 10.29 -7.72 -3.50
C ALA A 45 9.16 -8.68 -3.08
N PHE A 46 8.61 -9.44 -4.03
CA PHE A 46 7.58 -10.45 -3.77
C PHE A 46 8.10 -11.56 -2.86
N SER A 47 9.30 -12.07 -3.09
CA SER A 47 9.92 -13.08 -2.23
C SER A 47 10.14 -12.58 -0.80
N VAL A 48 10.60 -11.34 -0.61
CA VAL A 48 10.75 -10.75 0.72
C VAL A 48 9.39 -10.63 1.42
N ALA A 49 8.36 -10.14 0.71
CA ALA A 49 7.01 -10.06 1.25
C ALA A 49 6.46 -11.45 1.64
N LEU A 50 6.72 -12.49 0.83
CA LEU A 50 6.29 -13.86 1.10
C LEU A 50 7.00 -14.48 2.31
N VAL A 51 8.29 -14.19 2.51
CA VAL A 51 9.05 -14.60 3.69
C VAL A 51 8.47 -13.94 4.95
N LEU A 52 8.21 -12.63 4.92
CA LEU A 52 7.60 -11.91 6.05
C LEU A 52 6.18 -12.41 6.35
N LEU A 53 5.39 -12.74 5.33
CA LEU A 53 4.06 -13.34 5.49
C LEU A 53 4.14 -14.71 6.15
N THR A 54 5.12 -15.54 5.75
CA THR A 54 5.33 -16.86 6.35
C THR A 54 5.75 -16.73 7.81
N LEU A 55 6.66 -15.79 8.12
CA LEU A 55 7.04 -15.47 9.49
C LEU A 55 5.82 -15.03 10.32
N LEU A 56 4.92 -14.22 9.78
CA LEU A 56 3.67 -13.85 10.46
C LEU A 56 2.84 -15.09 10.84
N PHE A 57 2.63 -16.04 9.93
CA PHE A 57 1.89 -17.27 10.24
C PHE A 57 2.59 -18.15 11.28
N VAL A 58 3.92 -18.23 11.24
CA VAL A 58 4.70 -18.96 12.24
C VAL A 58 4.55 -18.32 13.61
N GLU A 59 4.69 -17.00 13.72
CA GLU A 59 4.53 -16.26 14.98
C GLU A 59 3.09 -16.33 15.52
N LEU A 60 2.07 -16.25 14.65
CA LEU A 60 0.68 -16.45 15.06
C LEU A 60 0.44 -17.88 15.58
N GLY A 61 0.98 -18.89 14.91
CA GLY A 61 0.90 -20.27 15.37
C GLY A 61 1.59 -20.47 16.72
N TYR A 62 2.78 -19.89 16.89
CA TYR A 62 3.52 -19.92 18.15
C TYR A 62 2.74 -19.22 19.27
N LEU A 63 2.20 -18.02 19.02
CA LEU A 63 1.37 -17.28 19.95
C LEU A 63 0.15 -18.05 20.44
N ILE A 64 -0.57 -18.71 19.52
CA ILE A 64 -1.74 -19.53 19.88
C ILE A 64 -1.32 -20.72 20.74
N SER A 65 -0.18 -21.36 20.42
CA SER A 65 0.31 -22.54 21.13
C SER A 65 0.90 -22.24 22.51
N ALA A 66 1.67 -21.16 22.65
CA ALA A 66 2.35 -20.76 23.89
C ALA A 66 1.51 -19.82 24.76
N GLY A 67 0.50 -19.18 24.17
CA GLY A 67 -0.40 -18.23 24.83
C GLY A 67 0.10 -16.78 24.79
N ILE A 68 -0.78 -15.87 25.18
CA ILE A 68 -0.58 -14.41 25.08
C ILE A 68 0.60 -13.85 25.91
N GLY A 69 1.06 -14.63 26.90
CA GLY A 69 2.14 -14.22 27.81
C GLY A 69 3.48 -13.96 27.13
N ILE A 70 3.74 -14.56 25.96
CA ILE A 70 5.00 -14.37 25.22
C ILE A 70 5.16 -12.95 24.66
N VAL A 71 4.05 -12.21 24.56
CA VAL A 71 4.01 -10.88 23.92
C VAL A 71 4.41 -9.77 24.90
N GLY A 72 4.49 -10.07 26.19
CA GLY A 72 4.90 -9.10 27.21
C GLY A 72 3.83 -8.07 27.56
N VAL A 73 2.55 -8.33 27.26
CA VAL A 73 1.43 -7.52 27.77
C VAL A 73 1.21 -7.81 29.26
N ASN A 74 0.93 -6.77 30.04
CA ASN A 74 0.79 -6.85 31.51
C ASN A 74 -0.50 -6.17 31.97
N ILE A 75 -1.08 -6.60 33.08
CA ILE A 75 -2.24 -5.92 33.69
C ILE A 75 -1.77 -4.63 34.38
N PRO A 76 -2.45 -3.48 34.21
CA PRO A 76 -3.76 -3.30 33.55
C PRO A 76 -3.73 -3.09 32.02
N VAL A 77 -2.57 -2.91 31.40
CA VAL A 77 -2.41 -2.63 29.96
C VAL A 77 -2.33 -3.93 29.13
N GLY A 78 -3.46 -4.64 29.02
CA GLY A 78 -3.53 -5.95 28.34
C GLY A 78 -3.58 -5.92 26.80
N TRP A 79 -3.52 -4.73 26.17
CA TRP A 79 -3.84 -4.56 24.75
C TRP A 79 -2.57 -4.48 23.87
N GLY A 80 -1.54 -3.79 24.37
CA GLY A 80 -0.20 -3.73 23.76
C GLY A 80 -0.18 -3.40 22.27
N THR A 81 0.69 -4.08 21.53
CA THR A 81 0.88 -3.89 20.09
C THR A 81 -0.29 -4.39 19.25
N PHE A 82 -1.14 -5.29 19.76
CA PHE A 82 -2.27 -5.83 18.99
C PHE A 82 -3.27 -4.75 18.60
N ILE A 83 -3.68 -3.91 19.55
CA ILE A 83 -4.64 -2.84 19.24
C ILE A 83 -3.99 -1.73 18.41
N ILE A 84 -2.73 -1.41 18.67
CA ILE A 84 -2.01 -0.36 17.94
C ILE A 84 -1.97 -0.73 16.46
N ASN A 85 -1.60 -1.97 16.14
CA ASN A 85 -1.56 -2.44 14.75
C ASN A 85 -2.96 -2.58 14.14
N PHE A 86 -3.97 -3.05 14.90
CA PHE A 86 -5.35 -3.15 14.40
C PHE A 86 -5.98 -1.80 14.06
N VAL A 87 -5.66 -0.74 14.80
CA VAL A 87 -6.17 0.62 14.50
C VAL A 87 -5.34 1.30 13.42
N PHE A 88 -4.04 0.99 13.34
CA PHE A 88 -3.16 1.55 12.33
C PHE A 88 -3.46 1.04 10.91
N TRP A 89 -3.72 -0.26 10.79
CA TRP A 89 -4.06 -0.92 9.53
C TRP A 89 -5.56 -0.86 9.25
#